data_AF-A0A7S2B0U8-F1
#
_entry.id   AF-A0A7S2B0U8-F1
#
_cell.length_a   1.000
_cell.length_b   1.000
_cell.length_c   1.000
_cell.angle_alpha   90.00
_cell.angle_beta   90.00
_cell.angle_gamma   90.00
#
_symmetry.space_group_name_H-M   'P 1'
#
loop_
_entity.id
_entity.type
_entity.pdbx_description
1 polymer ?
#
loop_
_entity_poly.entity_id
_entity_poly.type
_entity_poly.pdbx_seq_one_letter_code
_entity_poly.pdbx_strand_id
1 'polypeptide(L)'
;VHTDYSDNSGPKRLRSLAESGGYTGIKLSDEERDEILKRDFLIVNIWRNIKEEPVVRSPLAVLDPASLDKEDFVAYEMHYPERIGENYALRFREQHEWFFYPRMEKDECLVFKTY
;
A
#
# COMPACT_ATOMS: atom_id res chain seq x y z
N VAL A 1 2.84 -11.19 -6.25
CA VAL A 1 2.98 -10.04 -5.33
C VAL A 1 2.42 -8.81 -6.00
N HIS A 2 1.89 -7.87 -5.22
CA HIS A 2 1.43 -6.58 -5.73
C HIS A 2 1.77 -5.48 -4.73
N THR A 3 1.68 -4.23 -5.19
CA THR A 3 1.46 -3.07 -4.34
C THR A 3 0.12 -2.42 -4.70
N ASP A 4 -0.56 -1.87 -3.69
CA ASP A 4 -1.94 -1.41 -3.78
C ASP A 4 -2.12 -0.14 -4.63
N TYR A 5 -1.03 0.59 -4.85
CA TYR A 5 -1.08 1.87 -5.56
C TYR A 5 0.03 1.98 -6.59
N SER A 6 -0.31 2.64 -7.69
CA SER A 6 0.60 3.07 -8.74
C SER A 6 0.80 4.58 -8.70
N ASP A 7 1.71 5.07 -9.54
CA ASP A 7 1.90 6.51 -9.77
C ASP A 7 0.60 7.22 -10.20
N ASN A 8 -0.35 6.49 -10.78
CA ASN A 8 -1.66 6.99 -11.17
C ASN A 8 -2.70 6.87 -10.04
N SER A 9 -2.75 5.74 -9.33
CA SER A 9 -3.81 5.48 -8.35
C SER A 9 -3.52 6.04 -6.94
N GLY A 10 -2.26 6.20 -6.55
CA GLY A 10 -1.87 6.79 -5.26
C GLY A 10 -2.36 8.24 -5.06
N PRO A 11 -2.08 9.17 -5.99
CA PRO A 11 -2.57 10.55 -5.90
C PRO A 11 -4.10 10.64 -5.91
N LYS A 12 -4.76 9.79 -6.70
CA LYS A 12 -6.23 9.69 -6.72
C LYS A 12 -6.76 9.23 -5.37
N ARG A 13 -6.08 8.28 -4.70
CA ARG A 13 -6.45 7.82 -3.37
C ARG A 13 -6.31 8.94 -2.33
N LEU A 14 -5.21 9.68 -2.35
CA LEU A 14 -5.02 10.83 -1.45
C LEU A 14 -6.14 11.86 -1.63
N ARG A 15 -6.45 12.24 -2.87
CA ARG A 15 -7.55 13.18 -3.17
C ARG A 15 -8.89 12.66 -2.66
N SER A 16 -9.20 11.38 -2.91
CA SER A 16 -10.45 10.74 -2.45
C SER A 16 -10.57 10.71 -0.93
N LEU A 17 -9.48 10.42 -0.21
CA LEU A 17 -9.47 10.43 1.26
C LEU A 17 -9.64 11.85 1.82
N ALA A 18 -8.97 12.84 1.23
CA ALA A 18 -9.09 14.22 1.63
C ALA A 18 -10.50 14.81 1.40
N GLU A 19 -11.18 14.38 0.34
CA GLU A 19 -12.55 14.80 0.02
C GLU A 19 -13.61 14.11 0.90
N SER A 20 -13.47 12.79 1.09
CA SER A 20 -14.42 12.01 1.91
C SER A 20 -14.23 12.21 3.41
N GLY A 21 -13.03 12.61 3.83
CA GLY A 21 -12.57 12.62 5.21
C GLY A 21 -12.02 11.26 5.68
N GLY A 22 -11.97 10.26 4.80
CA GLY A 22 -11.47 8.93 5.13
C GLY A 22 -12.07 8.36 6.41
N TYR A 23 -11.23 7.71 7.22
CA TYR A 23 -11.62 7.18 8.53
C TYR A 23 -11.56 8.22 9.65
N THR A 24 -10.94 9.38 9.43
CA THR A 24 -10.81 10.45 10.45
C THR A 24 -12.03 11.37 10.46
N GLY A 25 -12.83 11.38 9.40
CA GLY A 25 -13.92 12.32 9.19
C GLY A 25 -13.46 13.74 8.83
N ILE A 26 -12.14 13.98 8.72
CA ILE A 26 -11.57 15.30 8.47
C ILE A 26 -11.55 15.55 6.96
N LYS A 27 -12.51 16.32 6.47
CA LYS A 27 -12.57 16.77 5.08
C LYS A 27 -11.72 18.01 4.88
N LEU A 28 -10.94 18.02 3.81
CA LEU A 28 -10.12 19.16 3.42
C LEU A 28 -10.84 20.05 2.40
N SER A 29 -10.58 21.35 2.43
CA SER A 29 -11.06 22.28 1.39
C SER A 29 -10.48 21.94 0.02
N ASP A 30 -11.00 22.55 -1.05
CA ASP A 30 -10.41 22.40 -2.39
C ASP A 30 -8.96 22.90 -2.43
N GLU A 31 -8.69 24.04 -1.78
CA GLU A 31 -7.35 24.63 -1.70
C GLU A 31 -6.38 23.71 -0.94
N GLU A 32 -6.79 23.19 0.22
CA GLU A 32 -5.98 22.26 1.00
C GLU A 32 -5.69 20.97 0.22
N ARG A 33 -6.66 20.47 -0.55
CA ARG A 33 -6.49 19.28 -1.41
C ARG A 33 -5.46 19.48 -2.50
N ASP A 34 -5.44 20.65 -3.14
CA ASP A 34 -4.45 20.93 -4.17
C ASP A 34 -3.06 21.21 -3.59
N GLU A 35 -2.97 21.74 -2.36
CA GLU A 35 -1.69 21.92 -1.67
C GLU A 35 -1.07 20.59 -1.22
N ILE A 36 -1.84 19.63 -0.70
CA ILE A 36 -1.27 18.35 -0.26
C ILE A 36 -0.70 17.52 -1.42
N LEU A 37 -1.25 17.65 -2.62
CA LEU A 37 -0.78 16.91 -3.81
C LEU A 37 0.53 17.47 -4.37
N LYS A 38 0.95 18.65 -3.94
CA LYS A 38 2.26 19.24 -4.29
C LYS A 38 3.40 18.72 -3.40
N ARG A 39 3.07 17.97 -2.34
CA ARG A 39 4.04 17.44 -1.38
C ARG A 39 4.26 15.96 -1.62
N ASP A 40 5.46 15.50 -1.28
CA ASP A 40 5.73 14.07 -1.19
C ASP A 40 4.88 13.47 -0.07
N PHE A 41 4.28 12.32 -0.35
CA PHE A 41 3.47 11.58 0.62
C PHE A 41 3.72 10.08 0.47
N LEU A 42 3.36 9.34 1.52
CA LEU A 42 3.40 7.90 1.53
C LEU A 42 2.02 7.36 1.87
N ILE A 43 1.66 6.23 1.26
CA ILE A 43 0.55 5.42 1.75
C ILE A 43 1.15 4.16 2.35
N VAL A 44 0.92 3.96 3.65
CA VAL A 44 1.43 2.80 4.39
C VAL A 44 0.28 1.90 4.83
N ASN A 45 0.52 0.60 4.75
CA ASN A 45 -0.36 -0.39 5.37
C ASN A 45 0.21 -0.80 6.72
N ILE A 46 -0.69 -1.06 7.67
CA ILE A 46 -0.39 -1.64 8.96
C ILE A 46 -1.04 -3.02 9.00
N TRP A 47 -0.24 -4.05 9.19
CA TRP A 47 -0.70 -5.43 9.31
C TRP A 47 -0.36 -5.96 10.69
N ARG A 48 -1.36 -6.54 11.36
CA ARG A 48 -1.19 -7.08 12.72
C ARG A 48 -1.87 -8.43 12.86
N ASN A 49 -1.38 -9.22 13.81
CA ASN A 49 -2.10 -10.39 14.28
C ASN A 49 -3.37 -9.95 15.05
N ILE A 50 -4.45 -10.69 14.85
CA ILE A 50 -5.74 -10.49 15.53
C ILE A 50 -6.12 -11.67 16.45
N LYS A 51 -5.36 -12.77 16.41
CA LYS A 51 -5.52 -13.94 17.26
C LYS A 51 -4.62 -13.85 18.49
N GLU A 52 -4.90 -14.67 19.51
CA GLU A 52 -4.03 -14.79 20.68
C GLU A 52 -2.77 -15.61 20.36
N GLU A 53 -2.87 -16.59 19.45
CA GLU A 53 -1.74 -17.42 19.08
C GLU A 53 -0.86 -16.75 18.01
N PRO A 54 0.47 -17.00 18.01
CA PRO A 54 1.38 -16.43 17.03
C PRO A 54 1.05 -16.85 15.59
N VAL A 55 1.37 -15.97 14.63
CA VAL A 55 1.18 -16.26 13.19
C VAL A 55 2.17 -17.33 12.72
N VAL A 56 1.75 -18.58 12.64
CA VAL A 56 2.59 -19.69 12.16
C VAL A 56 2.31 -20.12 10.73
N ARG A 57 1.14 -19.75 10.17
CA ARG A 57 0.73 -20.11 8.82
C ARG A 57 0.66 -18.88 7.95
N SER A 58 1.34 -18.95 6.79
CA SER A 58 1.34 -17.88 5.78
C SER A 58 1.71 -16.51 6.38
N PRO A 59 2.88 -16.37 7.03
CA PRO A 59 3.32 -15.08 7.52
C PRO A 59 3.43 -14.09 6.37
N LEU A 60 3.17 -12.81 6.66
CA LEU A 60 3.27 -11.78 5.64
C LEU A 60 4.72 -11.70 5.15
N ALA A 61 4.89 -11.72 3.83
CA ALA A 61 6.14 -11.44 3.17
C ALA A 61 6.08 -10.04 2.55
N VAL A 62 7.15 -9.27 2.72
CA VAL A 62 7.35 -7.96 2.11
C VAL A 62 8.66 -7.98 1.34
N LEU A 63 8.80 -7.09 0.38
CA LEU A 63 9.96 -7.01 -0.49
C LEU A 63 10.67 -5.66 -0.27
N ASP A 64 11.99 -5.65 -0.31
CA ASP A 64 12.77 -4.41 -0.19
C ASP A 64 12.59 -3.53 -1.43
N PRO A 65 12.02 -2.31 -1.31
CA PRO A 65 11.93 -1.40 -2.44
C PRO A 65 13.30 -1.01 -3.03
N ALA A 66 14.39 -1.11 -2.26
CA ALA A 66 15.75 -0.87 -2.78
C ALA A 66 16.24 -2.00 -3.72
N SER A 67 15.58 -3.16 -3.70
CA SER A 67 15.84 -4.29 -4.59
C SER A 67 14.96 -4.29 -5.85
N LEU A 68 14.18 -3.22 -6.08
CA LEU A 68 13.29 -3.06 -7.24
C LEU A 68 13.85 -2.08 -8.27
N ASP A 69 13.67 -2.42 -9.54
CA ASP A 69 13.84 -1.49 -10.65
C ASP A 69 12.48 -1.10 -11.23
N LYS A 70 12.43 0.02 -11.96
CA LYS A 70 11.17 0.52 -12.54
C LYS A 70 10.52 -0.49 -13.49
N GLU A 71 11.34 -1.29 -14.17
CA GLU A 71 10.94 -2.31 -15.13
C GLU A 71 10.27 -3.53 -14.47
N ASP A 72 10.45 -3.70 -13.15
CA ASP A 72 9.81 -4.78 -12.40
C ASP A 72 8.30 -4.56 -12.23
N PHE A 73 7.84 -3.30 -12.30
CA PHE A 73 6.45 -2.95 -12.07
C PHE A 73 5.59 -3.19 -13.31
N VAL A 74 4.51 -3.95 -13.16
CA VAL A 74 3.52 -4.22 -14.20
C VAL A 74 2.18 -3.66 -13.74
N ALA A 75 1.76 -2.54 -14.34
CA ALA A 75 0.46 -1.96 -14.07
C ALA A 75 -0.65 -2.93 -14.54
N TYR A 76 -1.66 -3.13 -13.70
CA TYR A 76 -2.87 -3.85 -14.09
C TYR A 76 -4.09 -3.16 -13.50
N GLU A 77 -5.20 -3.30 -14.23
CA GLU A 77 -6.48 -2.73 -13.83
C GLU A 77 -7.32 -3.75 -13.08
N MET A 78 -8.06 -3.27 -12.08
CA MET A 78 -9.06 -4.02 -11.34
C MET A 78 -10.43 -3.43 -11.66
N HIS A 79 -11.24 -4.17 -12.43
CA HIS A 79 -12.55 -3.74 -12.88
C HIS A 79 -13.61 -4.09 -11.83
N TYR A 80 -14.16 -3.07 -11.18
CA TYR A 80 -15.30 -3.18 -10.26
C TYR A 80 -16.55 -2.55 -10.89
N PRO A 81 -17.77 -2.90 -10.44
CA PRO A 81 -19.00 -2.36 -11.01
C PRO A 81 -19.06 -0.82 -11.08
N GLU A 82 -18.47 -0.13 -10.10
CA GLU A 82 -18.57 1.33 -9.94
C GLU A 82 -17.24 2.06 -10.19
N ARG A 83 -16.13 1.34 -10.39
CA ARG A 83 -14.81 1.95 -10.57
C ARG A 83 -13.80 1.02 -11.23
N ILE A 84 -12.78 1.61 -11.82
CA ILE A 84 -11.57 0.92 -12.24
C ILE A 84 -10.45 1.30 -11.25
N GLY A 85 -9.91 0.29 -10.55
CA GLY A 85 -8.69 0.42 -9.75
C GLY A 85 -7.45 0.12 -10.59
N GLU A 86 -6.29 0.56 -10.14
CA GLU A 86 -5.01 0.27 -10.79
C GLU A 86 -3.96 -0.01 -9.71
N ASN A 87 -3.29 -1.15 -9.83
CA ASN A 87 -2.25 -1.62 -8.93
C ASN A 87 -1.00 -1.99 -9.75
N TYR A 88 0.12 -2.22 -9.08
CA TYR A 88 1.27 -2.87 -9.70
C TYR A 88 1.39 -4.31 -9.24
N ALA A 89 1.58 -5.23 -10.18
CA ALA A 89 2.20 -6.52 -9.94
C ALA A 89 3.71 -6.39 -10.13
N LEU A 90 4.50 -7.32 -9.57
CA LEU A 90 5.95 -7.35 -9.80
C LEU A 90 6.33 -8.55 -10.69
N ARG A 91 7.19 -8.29 -11.67
CA ARG A 91 7.90 -9.33 -12.42
C ARG A 91 8.86 -10.05 -11.48
N PHE A 92 9.07 -11.35 -11.72
CA PHE A 92 10.10 -12.07 -10.98
C PHE A 92 11.48 -11.58 -11.40
N ARG A 93 12.37 -11.44 -10.42
CA ARG A 93 13.78 -11.16 -10.61
C ARG A 93 14.60 -11.75 -9.47
N GLU A 94 15.78 -12.28 -9.77
CA GLU A 94 16.63 -12.97 -8.79
C GLU A 94 17.19 -12.03 -7.70
N GLN A 95 17.33 -10.75 -8.01
CA GLN A 95 17.86 -9.74 -7.09
C GLN A 95 16.84 -9.25 -6.05
N HIS A 96 15.57 -9.69 -6.13
CA HIS A 96 14.54 -9.28 -5.18
C HIS A 96 14.85 -9.78 -3.77
N GLU A 97 14.94 -8.86 -2.83
CA GLU A 97 15.17 -9.17 -1.42
C GLU A 97 13.85 -9.26 -0.68
N TRP A 98 13.57 -10.44 -0.12
CA TRP A 98 12.32 -10.75 0.56
C TRP A 98 12.52 -10.88 2.06
N PHE A 99 11.62 -10.26 2.81
CA PHE A 99 11.53 -10.38 4.26
C PHE A 99 10.21 -11.01 4.66
N PHE A 100 10.25 -11.81 5.71
CA PHE A 100 9.07 -12.43 6.30
C PHE A 100 9.14 -12.26 7.81
N TYR A 101 7.98 -12.11 8.45
CA TYR A 101 7.87 -11.96 9.90
C TYR A 101 7.01 -13.08 10.49
N PRO A 102 7.60 -14.27 10.72
CA PRO A 102 6.88 -15.42 11.24
C PRO A 102 6.71 -15.28 12.75
N ARG A 103 5.68 -15.95 13.29
CA ARG A 103 5.34 -15.94 14.72
C ARG A 103 5.04 -14.55 15.28
N MET A 104 4.47 -13.66 14.45
CA MET A 104 3.97 -12.37 14.94
C MET A 104 2.98 -12.56 16.09
N GLU A 105 3.26 -11.94 17.22
CA GLU A 105 2.39 -11.90 18.40
C GLU A 105 1.26 -10.86 18.22
N LYS A 106 0.22 -10.95 19.06
CA LYS A 106 -0.99 -10.12 18.93
C LYS A 106 -0.73 -8.62 19.08
N ASP A 107 0.28 -8.25 19.85
CA ASP A 107 0.68 -6.88 20.17
C ASP A 107 1.75 -6.32 19.22
N GLU A 108 2.17 -7.10 18.22
CA GLU A 108 3.10 -6.68 17.19
C GLU A 108 2.35 -6.24 15.91
N CYS A 109 3.01 -5.40 15.12
CA CYS A 109 2.53 -5.06 13.78
C CYS A 109 3.70 -4.82 12.81
N LEU A 110 3.44 -5.08 11.54
CA LEU A 110 4.27 -4.66 10.42
C LEU A 110 3.70 -3.38 9.84
N VAL A 111 4.56 -2.39 9.62
CA VAL A 111 4.25 -1.18 8.87
C VAL A 111 5.08 -1.19 7.60
N PHE A 112 4.44 -1.06 6.45
CA PHE A 112 5.13 -1.12 5.16
C PHE A 112 4.50 -0.17 4.14
N LYS A 113 5.36 0.32 3.24
CA LYS A 113 5.00 1.24 2.16
C LYS A 113 4.19 0.53 1.08
N THR A 114 3.17 1.22 0.57
CA THR A 114 2.35 0.82 -0.59
C THR A 114 2.22 1.90 -1.67
N TYR A 115 2.66 3.12 -1.36
CA TYR A 115 2.82 4.25 -2.29
C TYR A 115 3.89 5.20 -1.77
#